data_AF-A0A939ICJ8-F1
#
_entry.id   AF-A0A939ICJ8-F1
#
_cell.length_a   1.000
_cell.length_b   1.000
_cell.length_c   1.000
_cell.angle_alpha   90.00
_cell.angle_beta   90.00
_cell.angle_gamma   90.00
#
_symmetry.space_group_name_H-M   'P 1'
#
loop_
_entity.id
_entity.type
_entity.pdbx_description
1 polymer ?
#
loop_
_entity_poly.entity_id
_entity_poly.type
_entity_poly.pdbx_seq_one_letter_code
_entity_poly.pdbx_strand_id
1 'polypeptide(L)'
;MVLRFLLLPITGPLMGVTWLGEKILEQANTEIDDKENLSKQLLALQLAFDMGEIPEEEFEIQEEALLLAILEAEQQERDRTQD
;
A
#
# COMPACT_ATOMS: atom_id res chain seq x y z
N MET A 1 -16.24 21.45 -25.54
CA MET A 1 -17.08 20.83 -24.50
C MET A 1 -16.51 19.45 -24.17
N VAL A 2 -15.49 19.41 -23.30
CA VAL A 2 -14.66 18.23 -22.98
C VAL A 2 -15.13 17.44 -21.76
N LEU A 3 -16.29 17.81 -21.21
CA LEU A 3 -16.89 17.24 -19.98
C LEU A 3 -17.41 15.80 -20.15
N ARG A 4 -17.22 15.17 -21.32
CA ARG A 4 -17.75 13.82 -21.59
C ARG A 4 -16.80 12.69 -21.16
N PHE A 5 -15.58 13.02 -20.73
CA PHE A 5 -14.66 12.04 -20.14
C PHE A 5 -14.93 11.75 -18.66
N LEU A 6 -15.79 12.53 -17.99
CA LEU A 6 -16.19 12.30 -16.59
C LEU A 6 -17.32 11.25 -16.45
N LEU A 7 -17.69 10.55 -17.53
CA LEU A 7 -18.81 9.59 -17.57
C LEU A 7 -18.42 8.24 -18.20
N LEU A 8 -17.13 7.85 -18.19
CA LEU A 8 -16.78 6.47 -18.52
C LEU A 8 -17.15 5.56 -17.33
N PRO A 9 -17.93 4.49 -17.55
CA PRO A 9 -18.32 3.56 -16.49
C PRO A 9 -17.20 2.55 -16.19
N ILE A 10 -17.00 2.28 -14.90
CA ILE A 10 -16.46 1.07 -14.24
C ILE A 10 -16.17 -0.12 -15.20
N THR A 11 -14.91 -0.50 -15.45
CA THR A 11 -14.46 -1.87 -15.88
C THR A 11 -12.91 -1.91 -15.95
N GLY A 12 -12.14 -2.66 -15.16
CA GLY A 12 -12.42 -3.68 -14.14
C GLY A 12 -11.27 -3.78 -13.12
N PRO A 13 -11.02 -4.92 -12.46
CA PRO A 13 -9.95 -5.05 -11.48
C PRO A 13 -8.61 -5.17 -12.22
N LEU A 14 -7.94 -4.05 -12.50
CA LEU A 14 -6.85 -4.05 -13.49
C LEU A 14 -5.49 -3.81 -12.83
N MET A 15 -4.96 -4.94 -12.34
CA MET A 15 -3.57 -5.37 -12.45
C MET A 15 -2.51 -4.92 -11.44
N GLY A 16 -2.71 -3.90 -10.60
CA GLY A 16 -1.68 -3.50 -9.62
C GLY A 16 -1.55 -4.45 -8.42
N VAL A 17 -2.69 -4.81 -7.81
CA VAL A 17 -2.73 -5.51 -6.51
C VAL A 17 -2.48 -7.03 -6.63
N THR A 18 -2.71 -7.62 -7.81
CA THR A 18 -2.51 -9.07 -8.01
C THR A 18 -1.04 -9.49 -8.08
N TRP A 19 -0.11 -8.58 -8.37
CA TRP A 19 1.34 -8.86 -8.28
C TRP A 19 1.88 -8.73 -6.85
N LEU A 20 1.36 -7.78 -6.06
CA LEU A 20 1.82 -7.54 -4.69
C LEU A 20 1.30 -8.61 -3.69
N GLY A 21 0.13 -9.20 -3.96
CA GLY A 21 -0.46 -10.25 -3.11
C GLY A 21 0.34 -11.56 -3.06
N GLU A 22 1.07 -11.92 -4.12
CA GLU A 22 1.88 -13.16 -4.13
C GLU A 22 3.24 -13.00 -3.44
N LYS A 23 3.80 -11.79 -3.37
CA LYS A 23 5.16 -11.60 -2.83
C LYS A 23 5.25 -11.43 -1.32
N ILE A 24 4.12 -11.17 -0.64
CA ILE A 24 4.05 -11.02 0.82
C ILE A 24 3.89 -12.38 1.54
N LEU A 25 3.55 -13.45 0.82
CA LEU A 25 3.14 -14.74 1.43
C LEU A 25 4.28 -15.65 1.89
N GLU A 26 5.54 -15.28 1.68
CA GLU A 26 6.67 -16.02 2.22
C GLU A 26 7.63 -15.01 2.84
N GLN A 27 7.49 -14.73 4.14
CA GLN A 27 8.53 -14.99 5.14
C GLN A 27 7.90 -14.95 6.54
N ALA A 28 7.91 -16.11 7.19
CA ALA A 28 7.52 -16.25 8.58
C ALA A 28 8.72 -15.92 9.47
N ASN A 29 8.84 -14.66 9.90
CA ASN A 29 9.56 -14.21 11.10
C ASN A 29 9.06 -12.80 11.50
N THR A 30 8.72 -12.62 12.77
CA THR A 30 7.34 -12.23 13.11
C THR A 30 7.02 -10.74 13.36
N GLU A 31 7.94 -9.78 13.40
CA GLU A 31 7.53 -8.35 13.60
C GLU A 31 8.47 -7.31 12.93
N ILE A 32 9.79 -7.45 13.08
CA ILE A 32 10.74 -6.52 12.41
C ILE A 32 10.65 -6.68 10.88
N ASP A 33 10.47 -7.92 10.43
CA ASP A 33 10.28 -8.24 9.01
C ASP A 33 8.97 -7.63 8.49
N ASP A 34 7.92 -7.57 9.33
CA ASP A 34 6.63 -6.97 8.97
C ASP A 34 6.72 -5.46 8.81
N LYS A 35 7.40 -4.75 9.72
CA LYS A 35 7.62 -3.29 9.59
C LYS A 35 8.50 -2.95 8.38
N GLU A 36 9.57 -3.72 8.17
CA GLU A 36 10.43 -3.55 7.00
C GLU A 36 9.65 -3.83 5.70
N ASN A 37 8.74 -4.81 5.72
CA ASN A 37 7.86 -5.14 4.61
C ASN A 37 6.85 -4.01 4.32
N LEU A 38 6.21 -3.43 5.34
CA LEU A 38 5.31 -2.28 5.17
C LEU A 38 6.03 -1.06 4.56
N SER A 39 7.27 -0.80 5.01
CA SER A 39 8.09 0.29 4.47
C SER A 39 8.47 0.06 3.01
N LYS A 40 8.77 -1.19 2.62
CA LYS A 40 9.03 -1.59 1.23
C LYS A 40 7.78 -1.46 0.35
N GLN A 41 6.61 -1.81 0.88
CA GLN A 41 5.33 -1.66 0.18
C GLN A 41 5.01 -0.19 -0.10
N LEU A 42 5.24 0.69 0.88
CA LEU A 42 5.05 2.13 0.71
C LEU A 42 5.97 2.71 -0.38
N LEU A 43 7.25 2.31 -0.39
CA LEU A 43 8.18 2.72 -1.44
C LEU A 43 7.75 2.22 -2.83
N ALA A 44 7.30 0.97 -2.92
CA ALA A 44 6.83 0.41 -4.19
C ALA A 44 5.59 1.14 -4.70
N LEU A 45 4.64 1.48 -3.81
CA LEU A 45 3.45 2.25 -4.11
C LEU A 45 3.82 3.64 -4.67
N GLN A 46 4.78 4.32 -4.03
CA GLN A 46 5.24 5.65 -4.46
C GLN A 46 5.94 5.61 -5.82
N LEU A 47 6.75 4.59 -6.09
CA LEU A 47 7.35 4.39 -7.42
C LEU A 47 6.29 4.13 -8.50
N ALA A 48 5.27 3.33 -8.19
CA ALA A 48 4.16 3.07 -9.12
C ALA A 48 3.40 4.37 -9.46
N PHE A 49 3.17 5.23 -8.48
CA PHE A 49 2.58 6.55 -8.69
C PHE A 49 3.49 7.47 -9.52
N ASP A 50 4.77 7.55 -9.18
CA ASP A 50 5.76 8.37 -9.90
C ASP A 50 5.90 7.96 -11.38
N MET A 51 5.73 6.67 -11.69
CA MET A 51 5.72 6.13 -13.05
C MET A 51 4.38 6.32 -13.78
N GLY A 52 3.35 6.82 -13.09
CA GLY A 52 2.00 7.00 -13.63
C GLY A 52 1.26 5.67 -13.85
N GLU A 53 1.67 4.60 -13.16
CA GLU A 53 1.03 3.28 -13.23
C GLU A 53 -0.29 3.25 -12.44
N ILE A 54 -0.41 4.09 -11.41
CA ILE A 54 -1.63 4.26 -10.61
C ILE A 54 -2.08 5.73 -10.58
N PRO A 55 -3.39 6.01 -10.50
CA PRO A 55 -3.91 7.37 -10.33
C PRO A 55 -3.70 7.89 -8.91
N GLU A 56 -3.67 9.22 -8.75
CA GLU A 56 -3.50 9.92 -7.47
C GLU A 56 -4.49 9.45 -6.39
N GLU A 57 -5.77 9.34 -6.73
CA GLU A 57 -6.81 8.89 -5.79
C GLU A 57 -6.57 7.46 -5.27
N GLU A 58 -5.99 6.58 -6.09
CA GLU A 58 -5.64 5.21 -5.67
C GLU A 58 -4.37 5.19 -4.82
N PHE A 59 -3.39 6.03 -5.16
CA PHE A 59 -2.19 6.24 -4.38
C PHE A 59 -2.52 6.73 -2.96
N GLU A 60 -3.33 7.77 -2.83
CA GLU A 60 -3.70 8.37 -1.54
C GLU A 60 -4.38 7.36 -0.61
N ILE A 61 -5.35 6.59 -1.12
CA ILE A 61 -6.07 5.58 -0.33
C ILE A 61 -5.12 4.50 0.20
N GLN A 62 -4.22 4.01 -0.65
CA GLN A 62 -3.28 2.95 -0.27
C GLN A 62 -2.15 3.48 0.63
N GLU A 63 -1.69 4.70 0.40
CA GLU A 63 -0.69 5.38 1.22
C GLU A 63 -1.20 5.55 2.65
N GLU A 64 -2.42 6.05 2.83
CA GLU A 64 -3.03 6.23 4.15
C GLU A 64 -3.13 4.89 4.91
N ALA A 65 -3.58 3.83 4.24
CA ALA A 65 -3.69 2.50 4.84
C ALA A 65 -2.34 1.94 5.30
N LEU A 66 -1.30 2.09 4.48
CA LEU A 66 0.05 1.64 4.81
C LEU A 66 0.66 2.45 5.97
N LEU A 67 0.46 3.76 5.99
CA LEU A 67 0.94 4.63 7.08
C LEU A 67 0.26 4.29 8.41
N LEU A 68 -1.04 4.00 8.40
CA LEU A 68 -1.77 3.55 9.58
C LEU A 68 -1.23 2.20 10.10
N ALA A 69 -0.99 1.23 9.20
CA ALA A 69 -0.42 -0.06 9.58
C ALA A 69 0.98 0.07 10.20
N ILE A 70 1.82 0.97 9.66
CA ILE A 70 3.15 1.27 10.23
C ILE A 70 2.99 1.85 11.64
N LEU A 71 2.09 2.81 11.82
CA LEU A 71 1.84 3.41 13.14
C LEU A 71 1.41 2.35 14.15
N GLU A 72 0.47 1.47 13.80
CA GLU A 72 0.00 0.40 14.67
C GLU A 72 1.13 -0.55 15.06
N ALA A 73 1.96 -0.97 14.11
CA ALA A 73 3.13 -1.79 14.38
C ALA A 73 4.11 -1.10 15.35
N GLU A 74 4.36 0.19 15.18
CA GLU A 74 5.22 0.95 16.10
C GLU A 74 4.64 1.09 17.51
N GLN A 75 3.32 1.22 17.66
CA GLN A 75 2.70 1.27 18.99
C GLN A 75 2.84 -0.08 19.70
N GLN A 76 2.61 -1.18 18.98
CA GLN A 76 2.75 -2.53 19.55
C GLN A 76 4.18 -2.80 20.05
N GLU A 77 5.20 -2.37 19.29
CA GLU A 77 6.60 -2.45 19.74
C GLU A 77 6.83 -1.67 21.03
N ARG A 78 6.29 -0.45 21.13
CA ARG A 78 6.47 0.43 22.29
C ARG A 78 5.79 -0.08 23.55
N ASP A 79 4.59 -0.64 23.43
CA ASP A 79 3.84 -1.21 24.54
C ASP A 79 4.54 -2.47 25.06
N ARG A 80 5.05 -3.31 24.16
CA ARG A 80 5.78 -4.54 24.52
C ARG A 80 7.12 -4.30 25.20
N THR A 81 7.81 -3.20 24.86
CA THR A 81 9.11 -2.86 25.45
C THR A 81 8.97 -2.23 26.85
N GLN A 82 7.75 -1.85 27.25
CA GLN A 82 7.45 -1.24 28.55
C GLN A 82 6.91 -2.21 29.61
N ASP A 83 6.57 -3.45 29.23
CA ASP A 83 6.27 -4.58 30.14
C ASP A 83 7.54 -5.35 30.57
#